data_AF-A0A661A242-F1
#
_entry.id   AF-A0A661A242-F1
#
_cell.length_a   1.000
_cell.length_b   1.000
_cell.length_c   1.000
_cell.angle_alpha   90.00
_cell.angle_beta   90.00
_cell.angle_gamma   90.00
#
_symmetry.space_group_name_H-M   'P 1'
#
loop_
_entity.id
_entity.type
_entity.pdbx_description
1 polymer ?
#
loop_
_entity_poly.entity_id
_entity_poly.type
_entity_poly.pdbx_seq_one_letter_code
_entity_poly.pdbx_strand_id
1 'polypeptide(L)'
;MRCQVADWAAGKGARHKHVDIILLAPDLVHLLLHMTLDSRIDKGSKARLVGALAYFVSPIDLIPEAIVGPIGYLDDIAVACLALNSVLNEGDNHDIALEHWQGDRDLLEVIQNVLGKASDMLGGRVWAQIRGGFGKKG
;
A
#
# COMPACT_ATOMS: atom_id res chain seq x y z
N MET A 1 2.87 -4.27 -24.93
CA MET A 1 4.19 -4.05 -24.26
C MET A 1 4.11 -4.33 -22.75
N ARG A 2 3.57 -5.49 -22.33
CA ARG A 2 3.65 -5.99 -20.94
C ARG A 2 4.30 -7.39 -20.86
N CYS A 3 4.35 -8.11 -21.99
CA CYS A 3 4.80 -9.50 -22.03
C CYS A 3 6.32 -9.70 -21.83
N GLN A 4 7.18 -8.77 -22.28
CA GLN A 4 8.64 -9.00 -22.17
C GLN A 4 9.22 -8.79 -20.78
N VAL A 5 8.54 -8.05 -19.89
CA VAL A 5 9.01 -7.82 -18.52
C VAL A 5 8.63 -8.98 -17.60
N ALA A 6 7.49 -9.64 -17.85
CA ALA A 6 7.05 -10.83 -17.11
C ALA A 6 7.97 -12.04 -17.37
N ASP A 7 8.43 -12.24 -18.61
CA ASP A 7 9.28 -13.38 -18.97
C ASP A 7 10.71 -13.28 -18.39
N TRP A 8 11.20 -12.07 -18.09
CA TRP A 8 12.50 -11.89 -17.43
C TRP A 8 12.43 -12.19 -15.93
N ALA A 9 11.25 -12.08 -15.31
CA ALA A 9 11.02 -12.39 -13.90
C ALA A 9 10.85 -13.90 -13.62
N ALA A 10 10.39 -14.67 -14.62
CA ALA A 10 10.19 -16.12 -14.49
C ALA A 10 11.49 -16.95 -14.47
N GLY A 11 12.62 -16.38 -14.90
CA GLY A 11 13.87 -17.11 -15.14
C GLY A 11 14.85 -17.25 -13.96
N LYS A 12 14.59 -16.65 -12.80
CA LYS A 12 15.51 -16.73 -11.64
C LYS A 12 14.81 -17.27 -10.40
N GLY A 13 14.86 -18.59 -10.25
CA GLY A 13 14.57 -19.32 -9.02
C GLY A 13 15.56 -19.00 -7.88
N ALA A 14 15.50 -17.77 -7.36
CA ALA A 14 16.21 -17.35 -6.16
C ALA A 14 15.27 -16.53 -5.27
N ARG A 15 14.72 -17.21 -4.26
CA ARG A 15 14.28 -16.69 -2.96
C ARG A 15 14.75 -15.25 -2.68
N HIS A 16 13.89 -14.26 -2.83
CA HIS A 16 14.05 -12.98 -2.15
C HIS A 16 12.68 -12.45 -1.73
N LYS A 17 12.28 -12.76 -0.50
CA LYS A 17 11.03 -12.33 0.18
C LYS A 17 10.73 -10.82 0.12
N HIS A 18 11.69 -10.01 -0.33
CA HIS A 18 11.60 -8.56 -0.47
C HIS A 18 11.13 -8.12 -1.87
N VAL A 19 11.39 -8.92 -2.92
CA VAL A 19 11.00 -8.59 -4.30
C VAL A 19 9.49 -8.69 -4.47
N ASP A 20 8.85 -9.64 -3.79
CA ASP A 20 7.39 -9.81 -3.81
C ASP A 20 6.63 -8.59 -3.27
N ILE A 21 7.23 -7.84 -2.35
CA ILE A 21 6.66 -6.62 -1.75
C ILE A 21 6.86 -5.43 -2.69
N ILE A 22 8.04 -5.33 -3.30
CA ILE A 22 8.35 -4.27 -4.27
C ILE A 22 7.44 -4.39 -5.52
N LEU A 23 7.13 -5.62 -5.93
CA LEU A 23 6.19 -5.88 -7.03
C LEU A 23 4.74 -5.54 -6.68
N LEU A 24 4.36 -5.46 -5.40
CA LEU A 24 3.01 -5.07 -4.95
C LEU A 24 2.81 -3.55 -4.92
N ALA A 25 3.89 -2.78 -4.86
CA ALA A 25 3.83 -1.31 -4.81
C ALA A 25 3.07 -0.68 -6.00
N PRO A 26 3.35 -1.02 -7.28
CA PRO A 26 2.60 -0.44 -8.40
C PRO A 26 1.11 -0.78 -8.36
N ASP A 27 0.73 -1.98 -7.92
CA ASP A 27 -0.67 -2.40 -7.84
C ASP A 27 -1.41 -1.63 -6.74
N LEU A 28 -0.77 -1.42 -5.58
CA LEU A 28 -1.32 -0.63 -4.49
C LEU A 28 -1.49 0.85 -4.86
N VAL A 29 -0.50 1.44 -5.52
CA VAL A 29 -0.56 2.83 -6.00
C VAL A 29 -1.65 3.00 -7.05
N HIS A 30 -1.76 2.04 -7.98
CA HIS A 30 -2.83 2.02 -8.96
C HIS A 30 -4.21 2.00 -8.28
N LEU A 31 -4.40 1.11 -7.31
CA LEU A 31 -5.63 1.03 -6.53
C LEU A 31 -5.94 2.35 -5.79
N LEU A 32 -4.97 2.91 -5.06
CA LEU A 32 -5.10 4.18 -4.35
C LEU A 32 -5.51 5.32 -5.28
N LEU A 33 -4.88 5.41 -6.45
CA LEU A 33 -5.15 6.46 -7.43
C LEU A 33 -6.56 6.29 -8.01
N HIS A 34 -6.93 5.08 -8.41
CA HIS A 34 -8.24 4.79 -8.99
C HIS A 34 -9.38 5.03 -7.99
N MET A 35 -9.24 4.58 -6.74
CA MET A 35 -10.22 4.88 -5.69
C MET A 35 -10.31 6.38 -5.42
N THR A 36 -9.19 7.11 -5.45
CA THR A 36 -9.21 8.58 -5.27
C THR A 36 -10.01 9.28 -6.38
N LEU A 37 -9.90 8.78 -7.61
CA LEU A 37 -10.58 9.34 -8.77
C LEU A 37 -12.06 8.90 -8.85
N ASP A 38 -12.43 7.79 -8.22
CA ASP A 38 -13.81 7.26 -8.24
C ASP A 38 -14.79 8.21 -7.53
N SER A 39 -15.83 8.66 -8.22
CA SER A 39 -16.82 9.60 -7.66
C SER A 39 -17.69 9.02 -6.54
N ARG A 40 -17.73 7.69 -6.39
CA ARG A 40 -18.52 7.01 -5.35
C ARG A 40 -17.88 7.11 -3.96
N ILE A 41 -16.56 7.31 -3.89
CA ILE A 41 -15.83 7.45 -2.63
C ILE A 41 -16.10 8.85 -2.04
N ASP A 42 -16.41 8.91 -0.75
CA ASP A 42 -16.66 10.18 -0.06
C ASP A 42 -15.39 11.04 0.06
N LYS A 43 -15.56 12.36 0.24
CA LYS A 43 -14.43 13.30 0.30
C LYS A 43 -13.47 13.04 1.47
N GLY A 44 -13.97 12.50 2.59
CA GLY A 44 -13.16 12.17 3.75
C GLY A 44 -12.23 10.99 3.47
N SER A 45 -12.79 9.92 2.89
CA SER A 45 -12.02 8.77 2.40
C SER A 45 -11.01 9.18 1.33
N LYS A 46 -11.40 10.02 0.35
CA LYS A 46 -10.47 10.56 -0.64
C LYS A 46 -9.31 11.33 -0.01
N ALA A 47 -9.57 12.14 1.01
CA ALA A 47 -8.51 12.87 1.70
C ALA A 47 -7.48 11.92 2.35
N ARG A 48 -7.93 10.79 2.92
CA ARG A 48 -7.05 9.76 3.47
C ARG A 48 -6.22 9.06 2.38
N LEU A 49 -6.86 8.71 1.25
CA LEU A 49 -6.17 8.09 0.10
C LEU A 49 -5.13 9.04 -0.51
N VAL A 50 -5.50 10.31 -0.72
CA VAL A 50 -4.58 11.35 -1.20
C VAL A 50 -3.46 11.58 -0.21
N GLY A 51 -3.72 11.55 1.10
CA GLY A 51 -2.68 11.66 2.12
C GLY A 51 -1.66 10.51 2.05
N ALA A 52 -2.12 9.28 1.87
CA ALA A 52 -1.25 8.12 1.66
C ALA A 52 -0.47 8.20 0.33
N LEU A 53 -1.13 8.62 -0.75
CA LEU A 53 -0.48 8.82 -2.04
C LEU A 53 0.56 9.95 -1.98
N ALA A 54 0.25 11.05 -1.30
CA ALA A 54 1.16 12.16 -1.10
C ALA A 54 2.38 11.76 -0.27
N TYR A 55 2.21 10.86 0.71
CA TYR A 55 3.33 10.27 1.44
C TYR A 55 4.21 9.44 0.50
N PHE A 56 3.60 8.56 -0.31
CA PHE A 56 4.31 7.70 -1.28
C PHE A 56 5.05 8.48 -2.39
N VAL A 57 4.50 9.61 -2.86
CA VAL A 57 5.06 10.42 -3.96
C VAL A 57 5.84 11.64 -3.43
N SER A 58 5.92 11.83 -2.11
CA SER A 58 6.58 12.99 -1.51
C SER A 58 8.07 13.01 -1.89
N PRO A 59 8.57 14.12 -2.46
CA PRO A 59 9.97 14.23 -2.85
C PRO A 59 10.95 14.27 -1.67
N ILE A 60 10.47 14.18 -0.43
CA ILE A 60 11.30 14.01 0.77
C ILE A 60 11.82 12.56 0.88
N ASP A 61 11.12 11.59 0.27
CA ASP A 61 11.51 10.18 0.24
C ASP A 61 12.43 9.82 -0.96
N LEU A 62 12.74 10.82 -1.80
CA LEU A 62 13.82 10.79 -2.79
C LEU A 62 15.22 10.96 -2.14
N ILE A 63 15.36 10.75 -0.83
CA ILE A 63 16.69 10.55 -0.24
C ILE A 63 17.17 9.23 -0.83
N PRO A 64 18.27 9.24 -1.61
CA PRO A 64 18.65 8.12 -2.46
C PRO A 64 18.60 6.84 -1.66
N GLU A 65 17.84 5.85 -2.15
CA GLU A 65 17.82 4.45 -1.68
C GLU A 65 19.25 3.86 -1.53
N ALA A 66 20.26 4.54 -2.08
CA ALA A 66 21.67 4.31 -1.84
C ALA A 66 22.16 4.54 -0.40
N ILE A 67 21.41 5.26 0.47
CA ILE A 67 21.87 5.64 1.83
C ILE A 67 21.17 4.82 2.94
N VAL A 68 19.91 4.43 2.79
CA VAL A 68 19.09 3.86 3.89
C VAL A 68 18.84 2.34 3.76
N GLY A 69 19.03 1.76 2.57
CA GLY A 69 18.79 0.34 2.34
C GLY A 69 17.31 -0.08 2.39
N PRO A 70 16.99 -1.38 2.22
CA PRO A 70 15.62 -1.88 1.98
C PRO A 70 14.64 -1.78 3.16
N ILE A 71 14.97 -1.02 4.21
CA ILE A 71 14.21 -0.93 5.46
C ILE A 71 13.15 0.18 5.38
N GLY A 72 13.37 1.28 4.64
CA GLY A 72 12.41 2.38 4.53
C GLY A 72 11.12 1.99 3.80
N TYR A 73 11.22 1.18 2.76
CA TYR A 73 10.11 0.87 1.85
C TYR A 73 8.90 0.18 2.50
N LEU A 74 9.11 -0.52 3.62
CA LEU A 74 8.00 -1.20 4.29
C LEU A 74 7.09 -0.22 5.02
N ASP A 75 7.61 0.93 5.48
CA ASP A 75 6.79 1.91 6.19
C ASP A 75 5.81 2.64 5.26
N ASP A 76 6.24 2.99 4.05
CA ASP A 76 5.38 3.64 3.05
C ASP A 76 4.24 2.74 2.60
N ILE A 77 4.55 1.47 2.31
CA ILE A 77 3.55 0.46 1.94
C ILE A 77 2.61 0.20 3.11
N ALA A 78 3.10 0.22 4.35
CA ALA A 78 2.26 0.06 5.53
C ALA A 78 1.25 1.21 5.66
N VAL A 79 1.69 2.46 5.47
CA VAL A 79 0.80 3.63 5.50
C VAL A 79 -0.26 3.54 4.40
N ALA A 80 0.14 3.14 3.18
CA ALA A 80 -0.78 2.91 2.08
C ALA A 80 -1.83 1.83 2.41
N CYS A 81 -1.39 0.66 2.88
CA CYS A 81 -2.29 -0.44 3.26
C CYS A 81 -3.19 -0.06 4.44
N LEU A 82 -2.71 0.78 5.36
CA LEU A 82 -3.49 1.21 6.52
C LEU A 82 -4.56 2.23 6.12
N ALA A 83 -4.24 3.17 5.23
CA ALA A 83 -5.21 4.08 4.65
C ALA A 83 -6.26 3.33 3.83
N LEU A 84 -5.85 2.38 2.99
CA LEU A 84 -6.75 1.49 2.27
C LEU A 84 -7.65 0.74 3.28
N ASN A 85 -7.07 0.07 4.27
CA ASN A 85 -7.86 -0.66 5.27
C ASN A 85 -8.88 0.23 5.98
N SER A 86 -8.54 1.49 6.32
CA SER A 86 -9.51 2.42 6.89
C SER A 86 -10.67 2.69 5.92
N VAL A 87 -10.35 3.00 4.67
CA VAL A 87 -11.34 3.35 3.64
C VAL A 87 -12.20 2.16 3.27
N LEU A 88 -11.64 0.96 3.18
CA LEU A 88 -12.36 -0.30 2.91
C LEU A 88 -13.37 -0.63 4.02
N ASN A 89 -13.11 -0.19 5.26
CA ASN A 89 -14.03 -0.39 6.39
C ASN A 89 -15.17 0.65 6.43
N GLU A 90 -15.26 1.55 5.44
CA GLU A 90 -16.27 2.60 5.34
C GLU A 90 -17.23 2.33 4.16
N GLY A 91 -18.53 2.24 4.44
CA GLY A 91 -19.58 2.10 3.41
C GLY A 91 -19.35 0.94 2.44
N ASP A 92 -19.57 1.21 1.15
CA ASP A 92 -19.40 0.24 0.05
C ASP A 92 -18.01 0.36 -0.62
N ASN A 93 -17.06 1.03 0.03
CA ASN A 93 -15.73 1.27 -0.53
C ASN A 93 -14.93 -0.02 -0.74
N HIS A 94 -15.27 -1.08 -0.02
CA HIS A 94 -14.68 -2.40 -0.20
C HIS A 94 -14.94 -2.95 -1.61
N ASP A 95 -16.19 -2.89 -2.07
CA ASP A 95 -16.57 -3.39 -3.40
C ASP A 95 -15.91 -2.55 -4.50
N ILE A 96 -15.88 -1.23 -4.32
CA ILE A 96 -15.19 -0.31 -5.23
C ILE A 96 -13.70 -0.65 -5.34
N ALA A 97 -13.05 -1.00 -4.23
CA ALA A 97 -11.64 -1.35 -4.25
C ALA A 97 -11.39 -2.68 -4.98
N LEU A 98 -12.25 -3.67 -4.80
CA LEU A 98 -12.15 -4.94 -5.51
C LEU A 98 -12.36 -4.76 -7.02
N GLU A 99 -13.23 -3.83 -7.44
CA GLU A 99 -13.40 -3.47 -8.86
C GLU A 99 -12.15 -2.87 -9.50
N HIS A 100 -11.39 -2.06 -8.74
CA HIS A 100 -10.16 -1.40 -9.23
C HIS A 100 -8.88 -2.19 -8.96
N TRP A 101 -8.96 -3.29 -8.22
CA TRP A 101 -7.82 -4.13 -7.88
C TRP A 101 -7.34 -4.91 -9.10
N GLN A 102 -6.07 -4.73 -9.44
CA GLN A 102 -5.42 -5.35 -10.62
C GLN A 102 -4.38 -6.41 -10.22
N GLY A 103 -4.17 -6.64 -8.92
CA GLY A 103 -3.19 -7.60 -8.43
C GLY A 103 -3.70 -9.04 -8.50
N ASP A 104 -2.79 -9.98 -8.75
CA ASP A 104 -3.12 -11.42 -8.83
C ASP A 104 -3.47 -12.05 -7.47
N ARG A 105 -3.17 -11.36 -6.36
CA ARG A 105 -3.40 -11.83 -4.99
C ARG A 105 -4.65 -11.21 -4.39
N ASP A 106 -5.22 -11.85 -3.38
CA ASP A 106 -6.34 -11.29 -2.63
C ASP A 106 -5.94 -9.96 -1.95
N LEU A 107 -6.73 -8.91 -2.16
CA LEU A 107 -6.44 -7.57 -1.66
C LEU A 107 -6.37 -7.53 -0.13
N LEU A 108 -7.29 -8.21 0.55
CA LEU A 108 -7.31 -8.27 2.01
C LEU A 108 -6.10 -9.04 2.55
N GLU A 109 -5.71 -10.13 1.91
CA GLU A 109 -4.51 -10.88 2.25
C GLU A 109 -3.24 -10.02 2.11
N VAL A 110 -3.12 -9.28 1.00
CA VAL A 110 -2.00 -8.36 0.77
C VAL A 110 -1.92 -7.31 1.87
N ILE A 111 -3.04 -6.65 2.16
CA ILE A 111 -3.12 -5.62 3.21
C ILE A 111 -2.73 -6.21 4.56
N GLN A 112 -3.32 -7.32 4.97
CA GLN A 112 -3.05 -7.93 6.29
C GLN A 112 -1.59 -8.39 6.42
N ASN A 113 -1.01 -8.96 5.36
CA ASN A 113 0.38 -9.40 5.33
C ASN A 113 1.35 -8.22 5.48
N VAL A 114 1.10 -7.11 4.78
CA VAL A 114 1.91 -5.89 4.90
C VAL A 114 1.78 -5.30 6.30
N LEU A 115 0.57 -5.11 6.80
CA LEU A 115 0.34 -4.52 8.13
C LEU A 115 0.94 -5.39 9.25
N GLY A 116 0.91 -6.72 9.10
CA GLY A 116 1.58 -7.65 10.00
C GLY A 116 3.09 -7.44 10.03
N LYS A 117 3.74 -7.43 8.86
CA LYS A 117 5.19 -7.19 8.75
C LYS A 117 5.59 -5.80 9.26
N ALA A 118 4.77 -4.79 8.97
CA ALA A 118 5.01 -3.43 9.43
C ALA A 118 4.88 -3.31 10.96
N SER A 119 3.89 -3.98 11.57
CA SER A 119 3.74 -4.04 13.03
C SER A 119 4.95 -4.69 13.70
N ASP A 120 5.47 -5.76 13.10
CA ASP A 120 6.66 -6.45 13.60
C ASP A 120 7.92 -5.58 13.49
N MET A 121 8.04 -4.78 12.42
CA MET A 121 9.22 -3.94 12.17
C MET A 121 9.20 -2.60 12.92
N LEU A 122 8.05 -1.90 12.93
CA LEU A 122 7.89 -0.57 13.55
C LEU A 122 7.78 -0.66 15.09
N GLY A 123 7.48 -1.84 15.62
CA GLY A 123 7.23 -2.07 17.03
C GLY A 123 5.89 -1.50 17.50
N GLY A 124 5.32 -2.12 18.55
CA GLY A 124 3.94 -1.86 18.98
C GLY A 124 3.63 -0.40 19.35
N ARG A 125 4.63 0.41 19.74
CA ARG A 125 4.45 1.81 20.14
C ARG A 125 4.24 2.74 18.93
N VAL A 126 5.10 2.64 17.91
CA VAL A 126 4.96 3.42 16.67
C VAL A 126 3.70 2.97 15.93
N TRP A 127 3.48 1.66 15.87
CA TRP A 127 2.28 1.08 15.28
C TRP A 127 0.98 1.57 15.94
N ALA A 128 0.94 1.69 17.27
CA ALA A 128 -0.23 2.21 17.98
C ALA A 128 -0.50 3.69 17.68
N GLN A 129 0.54 4.51 17.50
CA GLN A 129 0.38 5.92 17.13
C GLN A 129 -0.20 6.06 15.71
N ILE A 130 0.32 5.29 14.75
CA ILE A 130 -0.17 5.30 13.36
C ILE A 130 -1.61 4.80 13.31
N ARG A 131 -1.93 3.64 13.90
CA ARG A 131 -3.33 3.15 13.95
C ARG A 131 -4.27 4.12 14.65
N GLY A 132 -3.82 4.83 15.68
CA GLY A 132 -4.62 5.83 16.39
C GLY A 132 -5.03 7.02 15.53
N GLY A 133 -4.23 7.38 14.51
CA GLY A 133 -4.54 8.46 13.57
C GLY A 133 -5.61 8.09 12.54
N PHE A 134 -5.65 6.83 12.10
CA PHE A 134 -6.60 6.35 11.08
C PHE A 134 -7.84 5.67 11.69
N GLY A 135 -7.76 5.16 12.92
CA GLY A 135 -8.85 4.44 13.59
C GLY A 135 -9.92 5.30 14.26
N LYS A 136 -9.86 6.64 14.14
CA LYS A 136 -10.94 7.50 14.65
C LYS A 136 -12.17 7.42 13.75
N LYS A 137 -13.03 6.47 14.07
CA LYS A 137 -14.48 6.59 13.87
C LYS A 137 -14.97 7.81 14.65
N GLY A 138 -15.64 8.72 13.94
CA GLY A 138 -16.61 9.63 14.58
C GLY A 138 -17.77 8.84 15.15
#